data_AF-A0A1B9GL17-F1
#
_entry.id   AF-A0A1B9GL17-F1
#
_cell.length_a   1.000
_cell.length_b   1.000
_cell.length_c   1.000
_cell.angle_alpha   90.00
_cell.angle_beta   90.00
_cell.angle_gamma   90.00
#
_symmetry.space_group_name_H-M   'P 1'
#
loop_
_entity.id
_entity.type
_entity.pdbx_description
1 polymer ?
#
loop_
_entity_poly.entity_id
_entity_poly.type
_entity_poly.pdbx_seq_one_letter_code
_entity_poly.pdbx_strand_id
1 'polypeptide(L)'
;MALRQLVRAQPLLARPLIAPRATSLLAPRFAAAANISSSSRRSDVPPEARIPPQPQQDIPVPPKVGPSAKSEGSRPRRFLRTFGRVTLVVILTATGAFLYVTQQQNHPPEQLPVDRTKPTLVVLGSGWGATSFLKSLDTEEFNVVVISPRNYFLFTPLLPSVTVGTLEPRSIIQPTRYITRHKKRKVDVYEAEAQEVDPVKKTVTFQDLSDVRGSAGSVTIPYDYLVYAVGCENQTFGIKGVPEHACFLKELGDADKIRTKLMDCIETAAFRDQPQEEIDRLMHMVVVGGGPTGVEYAGELHDFLIDDLKKWYPEVADRLRITLIEALPNVLPAFSKQLIQYTESTFKENKIDVLTRTMVKDVKEQAVVVQDANKEIREIPYGLLVWATGNTSRQITRDLMNKLASVQTQRRGLVVDDYLSLLGGDGIYAIGDCTATSYAPTAQVASQQGIYLASIFQKLGQKAKLERQLNELRATSADPAEIEAVAKKLSRASKLTPFHYSHQGSLAYIGSEKAIADLPLFNGNVASGGGAAMLFWRSAYISTLYSVRNRTLVLADWLKVKIFGRDVSRE
;
A
#
# COMPACT_ATOMS: atom_id res chain seq x y z
N MET A 1 25.57 27.17 12.37
CA MET A 1 27.00 27.19 12.73
C MET A 1 27.63 25.90 12.19
N ALA A 2 28.69 26.08 11.41
CA ALA A 2 29.51 25.19 10.57
C ALA A 2 29.36 23.64 10.55
N LEU A 3 29.31 23.19 9.29
CA LEU A 3 29.75 21.97 8.60
C LEU A 3 31.01 21.19 9.12
N ARG A 4 31.04 19.88 8.77
CA ARG A 4 32.17 18.93 8.46
C ARG A 4 32.62 17.91 9.52
N GLN A 5 32.58 16.61 9.11
CA GLN A 5 33.70 15.63 9.02
C GLN A 5 33.12 14.27 8.51
N LEU A 6 33.47 13.75 7.32
CA LEU A 6 34.67 12.98 6.87
C LEU A 6 34.72 11.50 7.32
N VAL A 7 34.46 10.56 6.39
CA VAL A 7 35.06 9.20 6.34
C VAL A 7 35.23 8.83 4.86
N ARG A 8 36.43 9.03 4.29
CA ARG A 8 37.48 8.04 3.95
C ARG A 8 37.04 6.90 3.02
N ALA A 9 37.52 6.99 1.78
CA ALA A 9 37.52 5.96 0.75
C ALA A 9 38.76 5.07 0.85
N GLN A 10 38.62 3.77 0.57
CA GLN A 10 39.68 2.88 0.08
C GLN A 10 39.09 1.78 -0.84
N PRO A 11 39.89 1.16 -1.72
CA PRO A 11 39.44 0.66 -3.02
C PRO A 11 39.49 -0.88 -3.16
N LEU A 12 39.11 -1.33 -4.38
CA LEU A 12 39.40 -2.60 -5.05
C LEU A 12 38.30 -3.68 -4.99
N LEU A 13 37.72 -4.02 -6.14
CA LEU A 13 38.20 -5.12 -7.00
C LEU A 13 37.26 -5.29 -8.20
N ALA A 14 37.85 -5.27 -9.40
CA ALA A 14 37.18 -5.54 -10.66
C ALA A 14 36.62 -6.97 -10.70
N ARG A 15 35.38 -7.14 -11.17
CA ARG A 15 34.80 -8.43 -11.53
C ARG A 15 34.57 -8.52 -13.04
N PRO A 16 34.72 -9.70 -13.67
CA PRO A 16 34.69 -9.84 -15.11
C PRO A 16 33.26 -9.86 -15.65
N LEU A 17 33.11 -9.31 -16.85
CA LEU A 17 31.91 -9.33 -17.68
C LEU A 17 31.58 -10.76 -18.12
N ILE A 18 30.40 -11.25 -17.76
CA ILE A 18 29.75 -12.40 -18.40
C ILE A 18 28.51 -11.89 -19.11
N ALA A 19 28.54 -11.96 -20.44
CA ALA A 19 27.43 -11.59 -21.31
C ALA A 19 26.28 -12.62 -21.23
N PRO A 20 25.00 -12.19 -21.18
CA PRO A 20 23.89 -13.09 -21.44
C PRO A 20 23.49 -13.05 -22.93
N ARG A 21 23.30 -14.24 -23.47
CA ARG A 21 22.81 -14.55 -24.82
C ARG A 21 21.41 -13.98 -25.07
N ALA A 22 21.22 -13.52 -26.29
CA ALA A 22 19.97 -13.04 -26.86
C ALA A 22 18.84 -14.06 -26.79
N THR A 23 17.63 -13.58 -26.48
CA THR A 23 16.37 -14.24 -26.84
C THR A 23 15.43 -13.16 -27.40
N SER A 24 15.14 -13.27 -28.69
CA SER A 24 14.23 -12.40 -29.42
C SER A 24 12.78 -12.80 -29.17
N LEU A 25 11.94 -11.86 -28.75
CA LEU A 25 10.49 -11.97 -28.90
C LEU A 25 9.95 -10.66 -29.49
N LEU A 26 9.34 -10.81 -30.66
CA LEU A 26 8.71 -9.76 -31.46
C LEU A 26 7.51 -9.15 -30.73
N ALA A 27 7.46 -7.81 -30.71
CA ALA A 27 6.27 -7.03 -30.39
C ALA A 27 5.64 -6.50 -31.69
N PRO A 28 4.29 -6.40 -31.80
CA PRO A 28 3.65 -5.72 -32.91
C PRO A 28 3.57 -4.20 -32.65
N ARG A 29 3.90 -3.42 -33.68
CA ARG A 29 3.71 -1.95 -33.71
C ARG A 29 2.27 -1.63 -34.16
N PHE A 30 1.53 -0.90 -33.34
CA PHE A 30 0.40 -0.09 -33.78
C PHE A 30 0.86 1.36 -33.93
N ALA A 31 0.62 1.95 -35.10
CA ALA A 31 0.70 3.38 -35.33
C ALA A 31 -0.54 3.80 -36.12
N ALA A 32 -1.31 4.72 -35.57
CA ALA A 32 -2.34 5.47 -36.27
C ALA A 32 -2.09 6.95 -36.00
N ALA A 33 -1.99 7.74 -37.07
CA ALA A 33 -2.19 9.17 -37.03
C ALA A 33 -2.88 9.59 -38.33
N ALA A 34 -3.94 10.36 -38.16
CA ALA A 34 -4.83 10.88 -39.18
C ALA A 34 -4.20 12.00 -39.99
N ASN A 35 -4.78 12.28 -41.17
CA ASN A 35 -5.05 13.66 -41.59
C ASN A 35 -6.14 13.66 -42.69
N ILE A 36 -7.17 14.47 -42.44
CA ILE A 36 -8.22 14.85 -43.38
C ILE A 36 -7.87 16.25 -43.88
N SER A 37 -7.90 16.48 -45.19
CA SER A 37 -8.08 17.81 -45.75
C SER A 37 -8.74 17.74 -47.13
N SER A 38 -9.68 18.67 -47.29
CA SER A 38 -10.70 18.96 -48.29
C SER A 38 -10.28 19.25 -49.74
N SER A 39 -11.19 18.81 -50.64
CA SER A 39 -11.86 19.55 -51.73
C SER A 39 -11.11 20.12 -52.96
N SER A 40 -11.44 19.52 -54.11
CA SER A 40 -11.93 20.09 -55.39
C SER A 40 -11.33 21.39 -55.98
N ARG A 41 -10.88 21.33 -57.25
CA ARG A 41 -11.50 22.02 -58.43
C ARG A 41 -10.67 21.91 -59.72
N ARG A 42 -11.40 22.05 -60.85
CA ARG A 42 -11.03 22.33 -62.27
C ARG A 42 -10.57 21.11 -63.10
N SER A 43 -11.38 20.61 -64.04
CA SER A 43 -11.84 21.14 -65.35
C SER A 43 -10.75 21.06 -66.44
N ASP A 44 -10.95 20.20 -67.46
CA ASP A 44 -11.12 20.60 -68.87
C ASP A 44 -11.18 19.37 -69.82
N VAL A 45 -11.82 19.59 -70.97
CA VAL A 45 -12.40 18.67 -71.97
C VAL A 45 -11.46 18.58 -73.22
N PRO A 46 -11.57 17.55 -74.11
CA PRO A 46 -10.50 16.99 -74.96
C PRO A 46 -10.47 17.57 -76.40
N PRO A 47 -9.72 16.99 -77.37
CA PRO A 47 -10.38 16.08 -78.35
C PRO A 47 -9.50 14.99 -79.06
N GLU A 48 -10.21 14.05 -79.72
CA GLU A 48 -9.97 13.36 -81.04
C GLU A 48 -8.59 12.80 -81.43
N ALA A 49 -8.41 11.83 -82.33
CA ALA A 49 -9.14 10.71 -82.95
C ALA A 49 -8.08 9.98 -83.83
N ARG A 50 -8.18 8.66 -84.02
CA ARG A 50 -7.89 7.91 -85.28
C ARG A 50 -7.78 6.39 -85.04
N ILE A 51 -8.55 5.64 -85.84
CA ILE A 51 -8.54 4.18 -86.05
C ILE A 51 -7.96 3.95 -87.46
N PRO A 52 -7.17 2.88 -87.73
CA PRO A 52 -7.63 1.80 -88.64
C PRO A 52 -6.98 0.41 -88.31
N PRO A 53 -7.14 -0.67 -89.11
CA PRO A 53 -8.26 -1.64 -89.09
C PRO A 53 -7.82 -3.13 -88.90
N GLN A 54 -8.82 -4.02 -88.83
CA GLN A 54 -8.80 -5.46 -88.47
C GLN A 54 -8.08 -6.43 -89.44
N PRO A 55 -7.84 -7.70 -89.03
CA PRO A 55 -8.73 -8.78 -89.53
C PRO A 55 -9.12 -9.88 -88.50
N GLN A 56 -10.24 -10.56 -88.82
CA GLN A 56 -10.88 -11.73 -88.17
C GLN A 56 -9.89 -12.89 -87.91
N GLN A 57 -10.04 -13.77 -86.92
CA GLN A 57 -11.11 -14.75 -86.76
C GLN A 57 -10.90 -15.55 -85.46
N ASP A 58 -11.99 -15.87 -84.76
CA ASP A 58 -12.30 -17.13 -84.05
C ASP A 58 -13.15 -16.88 -82.81
N ILE A 59 -14.36 -17.45 -82.82
CA ILE A 59 -15.40 -17.31 -81.81
C ILE A 59 -15.07 -18.21 -80.61
N PRO A 60 -14.85 -17.65 -79.40
CA PRO A 60 -14.76 -18.45 -78.19
C PRO A 60 -16.11 -18.47 -77.46
N VAL A 61 -16.54 -19.69 -77.18
CA VAL A 61 -17.69 -20.15 -76.37
C VAL A 61 -18.07 -19.22 -75.20
N PRO A 62 -19.38 -18.96 -74.94
CA PRO A 62 -19.81 -18.14 -73.82
C PRO A 62 -19.32 -18.72 -72.48
N PRO A 63 -18.83 -17.89 -71.55
CA PRO A 63 -18.25 -18.40 -70.32
C PRO A 63 -19.31 -19.12 -69.48
N LYS A 64 -18.97 -20.33 -69.06
CA LYS A 64 -19.71 -21.12 -68.07
C LYS A 64 -19.96 -20.26 -66.83
N VAL A 65 -21.22 -20.14 -66.41
CA VAL A 65 -21.59 -19.62 -65.10
C VAL A 65 -20.94 -20.52 -64.06
N GLY A 66 -19.80 -20.09 -63.51
CA GLY A 66 -19.17 -20.73 -62.37
C GLY A 66 -20.09 -20.65 -61.15
N PRO A 67 -20.00 -21.59 -60.19
CA PRO A 67 -20.79 -21.51 -58.97
C PRO A 67 -20.57 -20.16 -58.30
N SER A 68 -21.64 -19.52 -57.83
CA SER A 68 -21.56 -18.24 -57.12
C SER A 68 -20.40 -18.30 -56.14
N ALA A 69 -19.44 -17.37 -56.26
CA ALA A 69 -18.39 -17.23 -55.27
C ALA A 69 -19.06 -17.19 -53.89
N LYS A 70 -18.87 -18.24 -53.08
CA LYS A 70 -19.28 -18.23 -51.67
C LYS A 70 -18.70 -16.94 -51.13
N SER A 71 -19.56 -15.97 -50.77
CA SER A 71 -19.10 -14.67 -50.29
C SER A 71 -18.06 -14.96 -49.21
N GLU A 72 -16.80 -14.64 -49.48
CA GLU A 72 -15.76 -14.73 -48.47
C GLU A 72 -16.23 -13.80 -47.35
N GLY A 73 -16.79 -14.40 -46.29
CA GLY A 73 -17.39 -13.66 -45.19
C GLY A 73 -16.40 -12.59 -44.76
N SER A 74 -16.80 -11.32 -44.96
CA SER A 74 -15.91 -10.18 -44.86
C SER A 74 -14.98 -10.33 -43.66
N ARG A 75 -13.66 -10.23 -43.87
CA ARG A 75 -12.62 -10.29 -42.84
C ARG A 75 -13.04 -9.70 -41.46
N PRO A 76 -13.76 -8.55 -41.37
CA PRO A 76 -14.30 -8.04 -40.10
C PRO A 76 -15.27 -8.98 -39.36
N ARG A 77 -16.15 -9.74 -40.04
CA ARG A 77 -17.07 -10.69 -39.40
C ARG A 77 -16.37 -11.90 -38.80
N ARG A 78 -15.32 -12.41 -39.46
CA ARG A 78 -14.47 -13.48 -38.90
C ARG A 78 -13.67 -12.97 -37.71
N PHE A 79 -13.08 -11.79 -37.83
CA PHE A 79 -12.38 -11.13 -36.72
C PHE A 79 -13.30 -10.93 -35.51
N LEU A 80 -14.50 -10.37 -35.70
CA LEU A 80 -15.46 -10.13 -34.61
C LEU A 80 -15.93 -11.44 -33.94
N ARG A 81 -16.13 -12.51 -34.73
CA ARG A 81 -16.46 -13.84 -34.20
C ARG A 81 -15.31 -14.46 -33.41
N THR A 82 -14.07 -14.37 -33.91
CA THR A 82 -12.89 -14.86 -33.20
C THR A 82 -12.65 -14.06 -31.92
N PHE A 83 -12.72 -12.73 -32.01
CA PHE A 83 -12.62 -11.84 -30.84
C PHE A 83 -13.70 -12.15 -29.80
N GLY A 84 -14.96 -12.34 -30.22
CA GLY A 84 -16.05 -12.73 -29.33
C GLY A 84 -15.83 -14.09 -28.67
N ARG A 85 -15.33 -15.09 -29.41
CA ARG A 85 -14.99 -16.41 -28.85
C ARG A 85 -13.84 -16.33 -27.84
N VAL A 86 -12.76 -15.62 -28.18
CA VAL A 86 -11.62 -15.43 -27.29
C VAL A 86 -12.06 -14.71 -26.01
N THR A 87 -12.84 -13.65 -26.16
CA THR A 87 -13.40 -12.89 -25.02
C THR A 87 -14.26 -13.78 -24.13
N LEU A 88 -15.14 -14.60 -24.72
CA LEU A 88 -15.98 -15.54 -23.97
C LEU A 88 -15.13 -16.57 -23.21
N VAL A 89 -14.12 -17.16 -23.86
CA VAL A 89 -13.23 -18.13 -23.21
C VAL A 89 -12.46 -17.48 -22.05
N VAL A 90 -11.95 -16.27 -22.23
CA VAL A 90 -11.27 -15.52 -21.17
C VAL A 90 -12.21 -15.24 -20.00
N ILE A 91 -13.43 -14.76 -20.25
CA ILE A 91 -14.43 -14.50 -19.20
C ILE A 91 -14.79 -15.78 -18.46
N LEU A 92 -15.10 -16.87 -19.17
CA LEU A 92 -15.47 -18.15 -18.54
C LEU A 92 -14.32 -18.73 -17.72
N THR A 93 -13.09 -18.66 -18.23
CA THR A 93 -11.89 -19.14 -17.53
C THR A 93 -11.60 -18.29 -16.29
N ALA A 94 -11.65 -16.96 -16.41
CA ALA A 94 -11.44 -16.05 -15.29
C ALA A 94 -12.53 -16.22 -14.22
N THR A 95 -13.78 -16.40 -14.63
CA THR A 95 -14.91 -16.63 -13.72
C THR A 95 -14.75 -17.98 -13.01
N GLY A 96 -14.43 -19.06 -13.74
CA GLY A 96 -14.18 -20.37 -13.15
C GLY A 96 -13.01 -20.35 -12.16
N ALA A 97 -11.91 -19.69 -12.51
CA ALA A 97 -10.76 -19.51 -11.61
C ALA A 97 -11.13 -18.69 -10.36
N PHE A 98 -11.89 -17.61 -10.52
CA PHE A 98 -12.38 -16.79 -9.42
C PHE A 98 -13.26 -17.59 -8.46
N LEU A 99 -14.22 -18.36 -8.98
CA LEU A 99 -15.10 -19.22 -8.18
C LEU A 99 -14.30 -20.29 -7.44
N TYR A 100 -13.35 -20.95 -8.12
CA TYR A 100 -12.49 -21.96 -7.51
C TYR A 100 -11.64 -21.41 -6.37
N VAL A 101 -10.95 -20.28 -6.58
CA VAL A 101 -10.12 -19.64 -5.54
C VAL A 101 -10.98 -19.18 -4.36
N THR A 102 -12.16 -18.63 -4.63
CA THR A 102 -13.10 -18.22 -3.58
C THR A 102 -13.60 -19.40 -2.76
N GLN A 103 -13.94 -20.51 -3.43
CA GLN A 103 -14.35 -21.74 -2.74
C GLN A 103 -13.23 -22.28 -1.85
N GLN A 104 -11.99 -22.33 -2.35
CA GLN A 104 -10.83 -22.75 -1.57
C GLN A 104 -10.58 -21.84 -0.36
N GLN A 105 -10.74 -20.53 -0.54
CA GLN A 105 -10.58 -19.57 0.56
C GLN A 105 -11.68 -19.70 1.61
N ASN A 106 -12.91 -20.05 1.23
CA ASN A 106 -14.02 -20.21 2.16
C ASN A 106 -14.00 -21.53 2.94
N HIS A 107 -13.28 -22.54 2.46
CA HIS A 107 -13.18 -23.86 3.09
C HIS A 107 -11.71 -24.18 3.43
N PRO A 108 -11.12 -23.49 4.43
CA PRO A 108 -9.77 -23.80 4.89
C PRO A 108 -9.71 -25.24 5.46
N PRO A 109 -8.55 -25.92 5.37
CA PRO A 109 -8.36 -27.22 6.02
C PRO A 109 -8.44 -27.08 7.55
N GLU A 110 -8.77 -28.17 8.23
CA GLU A 110 -8.70 -28.24 9.69
C GLU A 110 -7.27 -28.00 10.17
N GLN A 111 -7.12 -27.23 11.24
CA GLN A 111 -5.81 -26.87 11.78
C GLN A 111 -5.39 -27.87 12.86
N LEU A 112 -4.12 -28.29 12.84
CA LEU A 112 -3.54 -29.10 13.90
C LEU A 112 -3.68 -28.37 15.26
N PRO A 113 -3.96 -29.09 16.37
CA PRO A 113 -4.09 -28.49 17.70
C PRO A 113 -2.75 -27.94 18.21
N VAL A 114 -2.75 -27.26 19.35
CA VAL A 114 -1.52 -26.82 20.02
C VAL A 114 -0.69 -28.03 20.45
N ASP A 115 0.63 -27.96 20.27
CA ASP A 115 1.58 -29.05 20.59
C ASP A 115 2.60 -28.55 21.61
N ARG A 116 2.47 -28.99 22.86
CA ARG A 116 3.30 -28.51 23.99
C ARG A 116 4.80 -28.79 23.85
N THR A 117 5.21 -29.65 22.91
CA THR A 117 6.62 -29.92 22.63
C THR A 117 7.27 -28.87 21.72
N LYS A 118 6.47 -27.97 21.14
CA LYS A 118 6.91 -26.95 20.18
C LYS A 118 7.07 -25.58 20.84
N PRO A 119 8.04 -24.78 20.37
CA PRO A 119 8.25 -23.44 20.89
C PRO A 119 7.04 -22.54 20.69
N THR A 120 6.79 -21.67 21.67
CA THR A 120 5.75 -20.64 21.64
C THR A 120 6.31 -19.38 21.00
N LEU A 121 5.68 -18.97 19.90
CA LEU A 121 5.97 -17.75 19.16
C LEU A 121 4.84 -16.74 19.39
N VAL A 122 5.15 -15.64 20.08
CA VAL A 122 4.23 -14.53 20.28
C VAL A 122 4.48 -13.47 19.21
N VAL A 123 3.41 -12.97 18.59
CA VAL A 123 3.44 -11.88 17.60
C VAL A 123 2.63 -10.71 18.14
N LEU A 124 3.26 -9.54 18.29
CA LEU A 124 2.59 -8.30 18.72
C LEU A 124 2.23 -7.44 17.52
N GLY A 125 0.95 -7.09 17.42
CA GLY A 125 0.38 -6.25 16.37
C GLY A 125 -0.27 -7.03 15.22
N SER A 126 -1.05 -6.31 14.43
CA SER A 126 -1.76 -6.80 13.24
C SER A 126 -1.52 -5.94 11.99
N GLY A 127 -0.48 -5.09 12.01
CA GLY A 127 -0.13 -4.20 10.90
C GLY A 127 0.61 -4.89 9.75
N TRP A 128 1.25 -4.10 8.89
CA TRP A 128 2.01 -4.58 7.72
C TRP A 128 3.07 -5.63 8.05
N GLY A 129 3.94 -5.38 9.03
CA GLY A 129 4.99 -6.32 9.43
C GLY A 129 4.41 -7.64 9.96
N ALA A 130 3.51 -7.55 10.95
CA ALA A 130 2.88 -8.71 11.56
C ALA A 130 2.08 -9.54 10.55
N THR A 131 1.25 -8.91 9.72
CA THR A 131 0.41 -9.62 8.75
C THR A 131 1.23 -10.26 7.64
N SER A 132 2.28 -9.59 7.15
CA SER A 132 3.19 -10.14 6.15
C SER A 132 3.96 -11.35 6.70
N PHE A 133 4.43 -11.25 7.94
CA PHE A 133 5.05 -12.34 8.68
C PHE A 133 4.08 -13.51 8.85
N LEU A 134 2.90 -13.26 9.44
CA LEU A 134 1.89 -14.27 9.68
C LEU A 134 1.47 -14.94 8.38
N LYS A 135 1.23 -14.20 7.28
CA LYS A 135 0.84 -14.77 6.00
C LYS A 135 1.91 -15.72 5.43
N SER A 136 3.19 -15.40 5.61
CA SER A 136 4.32 -16.18 5.09
C SER A 136 4.81 -17.30 6.02
N LEU A 137 4.51 -17.23 7.32
CA LEU A 137 4.97 -18.19 8.32
C LEU A 137 4.38 -19.60 8.12
N ASP A 138 5.23 -20.62 8.21
CA ASP A 138 4.79 -22.00 8.42
C ASP A 138 4.67 -22.28 9.93
N THR A 139 3.47 -22.59 10.39
CA THR A 139 3.17 -22.82 11.82
C THR A 139 3.34 -24.28 12.23
N GLU A 140 3.82 -25.17 11.35
CA GLU A 140 3.95 -26.59 11.68
C GLU A 140 4.83 -26.81 12.91
N GLU A 141 5.90 -26.02 13.05
CA GLU A 141 6.94 -26.14 14.09
C GLU A 141 6.83 -25.12 15.24
N PHE A 142 5.73 -24.35 15.32
CA PHE A 142 5.53 -23.33 16.35
C PHE A 142 4.09 -23.30 16.87
N ASN A 143 3.91 -23.05 18.16
CA ASN A 143 2.62 -22.61 18.70
C ASN A 143 2.56 -21.10 18.60
N VAL A 144 1.65 -20.56 17.79
CA VAL A 144 1.62 -19.12 17.49
C VAL A 144 0.49 -18.44 18.25
N VAL A 145 0.85 -17.37 18.95
CA VAL A 145 -0.09 -16.47 19.63
C VAL A 145 0.04 -15.07 19.05
N VAL A 146 -1.07 -14.48 18.61
CA VAL A 146 -1.10 -13.10 18.09
C VAL A 146 -1.85 -12.22 19.08
N ILE A 147 -1.24 -11.12 19.49
CA ILE A 147 -1.83 -10.13 20.42
C ILE A 147 -1.86 -8.78 19.71
N SER A 148 -3.03 -8.21 19.52
CA SER A 148 -3.20 -6.88 18.92
C SER A 148 -4.49 -6.24 19.43
N PRO A 149 -4.50 -4.94 19.75
CA PRO A 149 -5.75 -4.24 20.09
C PRO A 149 -6.70 -4.09 18.89
N ARG A 150 -6.24 -4.47 17.69
CA ARG A 150 -7.07 -4.55 16.48
C ARG A 150 -7.17 -5.99 16.00
N ASN A 151 -8.39 -6.48 15.81
CA ASN A 151 -8.63 -7.81 15.23
C ASN A 151 -8.48 -7.90 13.70
N TYR A 152 -8.02 -6.84 13.04
CA TYR A 152 -7.82 -6.77 11.60
C TYR A 152 -6.47 -6.17 11.21
N PHE A 153 -6.05 -6.48 9.98
CA PHE A 153 -5.06 -5.74 9.21
C PHE A 153 -5.73 -4.57 8.49
N LEU A 154 -5.06 -3.41 8.47
CA LEU A 154 -5.47 -2.21 7.74
C LEU A 154 -4.53 -1.94 6.57
N PHE A 155 -5.08 -1.87 5.35
CA PHE A 155 -4.35 -1.45 4.16
C PHE A 155 -4.21 0.08 4.13
N THR A 156 -3.28 0.59 4.92
CA THR A 156 -3.07 2.03 5.15
C THR A 156 -2.92 2.91 3.91
N PRO A 157 -2.37 2.46 2.75
CA PRO A 157 -2.23 3.29 1.56
C PRO A 157 -3.57 3.75 0.95
N LEU A 158 -4.68 3.06 1.24
CA LEU A 158 -6.01 3.45 0.77
C LEU A 158 -6.85 4.16 1.83
N LEU A 159 -6.27 4.44 3.01
CA LEU A 159 -6.97 5.12 4.09
C LEU A 159 -7.42 6.55 3.73
N PRO A 160 -6.64 7.38 2.99
CA PRO A 160 -7.09 8.70 2.56
C PRO A 160 -8.42 8.65 1.78
N SER A 161 -8.60 7.66 0.90
CA SER A 161 -9.82 7.47 0.12
C SER A 161 -11.07 7.16 0.97
N VAL A 162 -10.90 6.63 2.18
CA VAL A 162 -12.02 6.33 3.09
C VAL A 162 -12.62 7.62 3.69
N THR A 163 -11.79 8.64 3.87
CA THR A 163 -12.19 9.90 4.56
C THR A 163 -13.28 10.69 3.82
N VAL A 164 -13.41 10.47 2.50
CA VAL A 164 -14.38 11.16 1.63
C VAL A 164 -15.37 10.20 0.97
N GLY A 165 -15.37 8.91 1.35
CA GLY A 165 -16.30 7.93 0.77
C GLY A 165 -15.91 7.41 -0.62
N THR A 166 -14.67 7.63 -1.08
CA THR A 166 -14.15 6.99 -2.30
C THR A 166 -14.02 5.47 -2.13
N LEU A 167 -13.71 5.01 -0.91
CA LEU A 167 -13.65 3.60 -0.53
C LEU A 167 -14.38 3.36 0.79
N GLU A 168 -14.99 2.19 0.94
CA GLU A 168 -15.60 1.80 2.20
C GLU A 168 -14.54 1.32 3.21
N PRO A 169 -14.69 1.62 4.51
CA PRO A 169 -13.76 1.15 5.55
C PRO A 169 -13.55 -0.37 5.51
N ARG A 170 -14.62 -1.13 5.29
CA ARG A 170 -14.62 -2.61 5.26
C ARG A 170 -13.91 -3.20 4.04
N SER A 171 -13.66 -2.41 3.01
CA SER A 171 -12.98 -2.81 1.78
C SER A 171 -11.47 -2.86 1.96
N ILE A 172 -10.91 -2.05 2.85
CA ILE A 172 -9.46 -1.91 3.07
C ILE A 172 -8.96 -2.63 4.34
N ILE A 173 -9.82 -3.41 5.01
CA ILE A 173 -9.44 -4.22 6.17
C ILE A 173 -9.61 -5.72 5.94
N GLN A 174 -8.77 -6.50 6.63
CA GLN A 174 -8.81 -7.96 6.59
C GLN A 174 -8.69 -8.54 8.01
N PRO A 175 -9.69 -9.29 8.50
CA PRO A 175 -9.62 -9.88 9.84
C PRO A 175 -8.38 -10.77 10.02
N THR A 176 -7.68 -10.60 11.13
CA THR A 176 -6.48 -11.38 11.49
C THR A 176 -6.80 -12.88 11.55
N ARG A 177 -7.96 -13.24 12.12
CA ARG A 177 -8.46 -14.63 12.16
C ARG A 177 -8.69 -15.23 10.77
N TYR A 178 -9.08 -14.41 9.79
CA TYR A 178 -9.20 -14.89 8.42
C TYR A 178 -7.82 -15.17 7.81
N ILE A 179 -6.81 -14.36 8.13
CA ILE A 179 -5.43 -14.60 7.64
C ILE A 179 -4.86 -15.88 8.28
N THR A 180 -5.11 -16.11 9.57
CA THR A 180 -4.48 -17.21 10.33
C THR A 180 -5.22 -18.54 10.22
N ARG A 181 -6.50 -18.59 9.82
CA ARG A 181 -7.24 -19.85 9.64
C ARG A 181 -6.70 -20.77 8.54
N HIS A 182 -5.87 -20.24 7.64
CA HIS A 182 -5.24 -20.99 6.56
C HIS A 182 -3.91 -21.66 6.97
N LYS A 183 -3.54 -21.58 8.26
CA LYS A 183 -2.31 -22.16 8.79
C LYS A 183 -2.47 -23.63 9.14
N LYS A 184 -1.38 -24.40 8.98
CA LYS A 184 -1.35 -25.83 9.27
C LYS A 184 -1.66 -26.15 10.72
N ARG A 185 -1.20 -25.31 11.65
CA ARG A 185 -1.45 -25.40 13.09
C ARG A 185 -2.29 -24.22 13.55
N LYS A 186 -3.16 -24.46 14.53
CA LYS A 186 -4.00 -23.45 15.17
C LYS A 186 -3.15 -22.26 15.61
N VAL A 187 -3.65 -21.07 15.36
CA VAL A 187 -3.09 -19.80 15.83
C VAL A 187 -4.08 -19.20 16.80
N ASP A 188 -3.66 -18.96 18.04
CA ASP A 188 -4.48 -18.25 19.00
C ASP A 188 -4.36 -16.75 18.74
N VAL A 189 -5.49 -16.05 18.63
CA VAL A 189 -5.52 -14.61 18.35
C VAL A 189 -6.28 -13.92 19.46
N TYR A 190 -5.64 -13.00 20.16
CA TYR A 190 -6.23 -12.18 21.21
C TYR A 190 -6.39 -10.75 20.71
N GLU A 191 -7.63 -10.26 20.73
CA GLU A 191 -7.91 -8.84 20.57
C GLU A 191 -7.67 -8.18 21.93
N ALA A 192 -6.43 -7.72 22.13
CA ALA A 192 -5.93 -7.24 23.41
C ALA A 192 -4.71 -6.35 23.20
N GLU A 193 -4.50 -5.38 24.08
CA GLU A 193 -3.31 -4.56 24.06
C GLU A 193 -2.20 -5.18 24.92
N ALA A 194 -1.02 -5.33 24.33
CA ALA A 194 0.17 -5.67 25.09
C ALA A 194 0.57 -4.48 25.96
N GLN A 195 0.66 -4.71 27.27
CA GLN A 195 1.01 -3.69 28.26
C GLN A 195 2.49 -3.75 28.60
N GLU A 196 3.08 -4.95 28.61
CA GLU A 196 4.46 -5.14 29.03
C GLU A 196 5.13 -6.29 28.27
N VAL A 197 6.40 -6.07 27.89
CA VAL A 197 7.34 -7.13 27.50
C VAL A 197 8.43 -7.19 28.55
N ASP A 198 8.65 -8.37 29.12
CA ASP A 198 9.81 -8.65 29.98
C ASP A 198 10.85 -9.45 29.17
N PRO A 199 11.95 -8.81 28.74
CA PRO A 199 12.96 -9.47 27.91
C PRO A 199 13.83 -10.46 28.69
N VAL A 200 13.82 -10.42 30.03
CA VAL A 200 14.62 -11.30 30.89
C VAL A 200 13.82 -12.55 31.25
N LYS A 201 12.58 -12.37 31.73
CA LYS A 201 11.67 -13.49 32.04
C LYS A 201 11.05 -14.12 30.79
N LYS A 202 11.19 -13.46 29.64
CA LYS A 202 10.58 -13.84 28.35
C LYS A 202 9.07 -14.01 28.45
N THR A 203 8.40 -12.95 28.92
CA THR A 203 6.94 -12.92 29.05
C THR A 203 6.33 -11.70 28.40
N VAL A 204 5.10 -11.84 27.90
CA VAL A 204 4.25 -10.73 27.47
C VAL A 204 3.03 -10.66 28.38
N THR A 205 2.76 -9.48 28.93
CA THR A 205 1.54 -9.16 29.66
C THR A 205 0.61 -8.34 28.76
N PHE A 206 -0.65 -8.76 28.64
CA PHE A 206 -1.65 -8.11 27.81
C PHE A 206 -3.03 -8.10 28.47
N GLN A 207 -3.89 -7.21 28.00
CA GLN A 207 -5.22 -7.02 28.56
C GLN A 207 -6.25 -6.74 27.47
N ASP A 208 -7.44 -7.31 27.62
CA ASP A 208 -8.61 -6.92 26.83
C ASP A 208 -9.08 -5.53 27.27
N LEU A 209 -9.20 -4.62 26.31
CA LEU A 209 -9.64 -3.24 26.52
C LEU A 209 -11.10 -3.02 26.11
N SER A 210 -11.82 -4.07 25.72
CA SER A 210 -13.22 -3.96 25.35
C SER A 210 -14.09 -3.54 26.54
N ASP A 211 -15.21 -2.88 26.23
CA ASP A 211 -16.23 -2.55 27.22
C ASP A 211 -16.92 -3.81 27.77
N VAL A 212 -16.94 -4.89 26.97
CA VAL A 212 -17.50 -6.20 27.35
C VAL A 212 -16.43 -7.03 28.05
N ARG A 213 -16.27 -6.78 29.36
CA ARG A 213 -15.23 -7.45 30.15
C ARG A 213 -15.65 -8.82 30.63
N GLY A 214 -14.83 -9.83 30.34
CA GLY A 214 -14.88 -11.14 31.00
C GLY A 214 -14.25 -11.12 32.39
N SER A 215 -14.21 -12.28 33.06
CA SER A 215 -13.53 -12.43 34.36
C SER A 215 -12.00 -12.44 34.24
N ALA A 216 -11.46 -12.60 33.03
CA ALA A 216 -10.03 -12.53 32.76
C ALA A 216 -9.60 -11.06 32.72
N GLY A 217 -8.73 -10.67 33.65
CA GLY A 217 -8.12 -9.34 33.69
C GLY A 217 -6.86 -9.27 32.83
N SER A 218 -5.74 -8.89 33.45
CA SER A 218 -4.43 -8.93 32.82
C SER A 218 -3.91 -10.37 32.74
N VAL A 219 -3.41 -10.77 31.58
CA VAL A 219 -2.88 -12.12 31.32
C VAL A 219 -1.41 -12.02 30.95
N THR A 220 -0.57 -12.84 31.58
CA THR A 220 0.84 -12.97 31.25
C THR A 220 1.12 -14.36 30.69
N ILE A 221 1.75 -14.42 29.51
CA ILE A 221 2.18 -15.67 28.88
C ILE A 221 3.69 -15.67 28.63
N PRO A 222 4.37 -16.83 28.76
CA PRO A 222 5.75 -16.98 28.35
C PRO A 222 5.88 -17.06 26.82
N TYR A 223 7.06 -16.75 26.30
CA TYR A 223 7.42 -16.97 24.91
C TYR A 223 8.82 -17.56 24.78
N ASP A 224 9.02 -18.40 23.76
CA ASP A 224 10.36 -18.79 23.31
C ASP A 224 10.89 -17.76 22.31
N TYR A 225 9.98 -17.25 21.47
CA TYR A 225 10.25 -16.21 20.49
C TYR A 225 9.18 -15.12 20.52
N LEU A 226 9.60 -13.87 20.34
CA LEU A 226 8.73 -12.71 20.24
C LEU A 226 8.98 -11.97 18.92
N VAL A 227 7.93 -11.77 18.13
CA VAL A 227 7.95 -10.86 16.97
C VAL A 227 7.21 -9.58 17.34
N TYR A 228 7.98 -8.52 17.56
CA TYR A 228 7.52 -7.21 17.98
C TYR A 228 7.23 -6.32 16.76
N ALA A 229 5.96 -6.14 16.42
CA ALA A 229 5.51 -5.43 15.21
C ALA A 229 4.38 -4.43 15.50
N VAL A 230 4.45 -3.74 16.63
CA VAL A 230 3.42 -2.79 17.12
C VAL A 230 3.36 -1.46 16.35
N GLY A 231 4.32 -1.23 15.45
CA GLY A 231 4.41 0.01 14.66
C GLY A 231 4.70 1.25 15.50
N CYS A 232 4.08 2.36 15.13
CA CYS A 232 4.28 3.70 15.72
C CYS A 232 2.94 4.37 16.04
N GLU A 233 3.01 5.53 16.69
CA GLU A 233 1.89 6.45 16.94
C GLU A 233 2.16 7.83 16.31
N ASN A 234 1.15 8.69 16.26
CA ASN A 234 1.25 10.02 15.65
C ASN A 234 2.19 10.92 16.48
N GLN A 235 3.05 11.68 15.80
CA GLN A 235 3.93 12.64 16.46
C GLN A 235 3.33 14.06 16.36
N THR A 236 3.15 14.69 17.51
CA THR A 236 2.66 16.08 17.61
C THR A 236 3.79 17.10 17.71
N PHE A 237 5.03 16.65 17.91
CA PHE A 237 6.23 17.47 18.12
C PHE A 237 6.12 18.40 19.34
N GLY A 238 5.22 18.10 20.27
CA GLY A 238 4.95 18.95 21.44
C GLY A 238 4.18 20.24 21.10
N ILE A 239 3.62 20.35 19.90
CA ILE A 239 2.77 21.47 19.49
C ILE A 239 1.44 21.34 20.23
N LYS A 240 1.08 22.40 20.97
CA LYS A 240 -0.15 22.46 21.76
C LYS A 240 -1.37 22.49 20.85
N GLY A 241 -2.48 21.91 21.31
CA GLY A 241 -3.75 21.88 20.60
C GLY A 241 -3.86 20.84 19.49
N VAL A 242 -2.76 20.17 19.10
CA VAL A 242 -2.81 19.12 18.06
C VAL A 242 -3.68 17.94 18.51
N PRO A 243 -3.46 17.31 19.69
CA PRO A 243 -4.35 16.24 20.16
C PRO A 243 -5.81 16.65 20.33
N GLU A 244 -6.06 17.92 20.70
CA GLU A 244 -7.38 18.42 21.07
C GLU A 244 -8.23 18.83 19.87
N HIS A 245 -7.62 19.42 18.83
CA HIS A 245 -8.36 20.07 17.75
C HIS A 245 -8.11 19.46 16.36
N ALA A 246 -6.97 18.77 16.15
CA ALA A 246 -6.65 18.13 14.88
C ALA A 246 -7.24 16.72 14.78
N CYS A 247 -7.57 16.31 13.56
CA CYS A 247 -7.84 14.91 13.25
C CYS A 247 -6.55 14.28 12.72
N PHE A 248 -6.10 13.17 13.31
CA PHE A 248 -5.04 12.38 12.70
C PHE A 248 -5.57 11.61 11.49
N LEU A 249 -4.68 10.99 10.71
CA LEU A 249 -5.04 10.08 9.62
C LEU A 249 -4.15 8.82 9.67
N LYS A 250 -4.42 7.94 10.65
CA LYS A 250 -3.61 6.75 10.91
C LYS A 250 -4.43 5.45 10.95
N GLU A 251 -5.62 5.52 11.50
CA GLU A 251 -6.51 4.37 11.76
C GLU A 251 -7.90 4.57 11.13
N LEU A 252 -8.73 3.52 11.09
CA LEU A 252 -10.10 3.65 10.57
C LEU A 252 -10.95 4.65 11.37
N GLY A 253 -10.82 4.64 12.70
CA GLY A 253 -11.52 5.61 13.55
C GLY A 253 -11.09 7.05 13.31
N ASP A 254 -9.86 7.27 12.83
CA ASP A 254 -9.41 8.60 12.42
C ASP A 254 -10.09 9.03 11.12
N ALA A 255 -10.18 8.13 10.13
CA ALA A 255 -10.86 8.41 8.87
C ALA A 255 -12.36 8.71 9.05
N ASP A 256 -13.00 8.00 9.98
CA ASP A 256 -14.40 8.27 10.35
C ASP A 256 -14.56 9.63 11.02
N LYS A 257 -13.71 9.99 11.99
CA LYS A 257 -13.70 11.33 12.61
C LYS A 257 -13.50 12.44 11.58
N ILE A 258 -12.60 12.26 10.62
CA ILE A 258 -12.37 13.20 9.53
C ILE A 258 -13.65 13.39 8.71
N ARG A 259 -14.28 12.28 8.30
CA ARG A 259 -15.51 12.32 7.50
C ARG A 259 -16.64 13.02 8.23
N THR A 260 -16.85 12.68 9.50
CA THR A 260 -17.87 13.30 10.36
C THR A 260 -17.62 14.80 10.49
N LYS A 261 -16.41 15.22 10.87
CA LYS A 261 -16.08 16.63 11.04
C LYS A 261 -16.12 17.41 9.72
N LEU A 262 -15.75 16.79 8.59
CA LEU A 262 -15.89 17.38 7.25
C LEU A 262 -17.36 17.69 6.95
N MET A 263 -18.25 16.72 7.12
CA MET A 263 -19.68 16.90 6.88
C MET A 263 -20.33 17.85 7.90
N ASP A 264 -19.90 17.84 9.16
CA ASP A 264 -20.36 18.81 10.16
C ASP A 264 -20.02 20.24 9.75
N CYS A 265 -18.82 20.47 9.21
CA CYS A 265 -18.42 21.78 8.70
C CYS A 265 -19.30 22.22 7.52
N ILE A 266 -19.55 21.32 6.57
CA ILE A 266 -20.38 21.59 5.38
C ILE A 266 -21.83 21.90 5.77
N GLU A 267 -22.45 21.06 6.59
CA GLU A 267 -23.83 21.23 7.05
C GLU A 267 -24.00 22.50 7.89
N THR A 268 -23.02 22.80 8.75
CA THR A 268 -23.03 24.04 9.55
C THR A 268 -22.85 25.27 8.66
N ALA A 269 -21.99 25.20 7.64
CA ALA A 269 -21.79 26.29 6.69
C ALA A 269 -23.05 26.55 5.84
N ALA A 270 -23.78 25.49 5.48
CA ALA A 270 -25.03 25.58 4.72
C ALA A 270 -26.24 25.97 5.59
N PHE A 271 -26.07 26.11 6.90
CA PHE A 271 -27.15 26.48 7.81
C PHE A 271 -27.69 27.88 7.50
N ARG A 272 -29.00 28.06 7.72
CA ARG A 272 -29.69 29.30 7.41
C ARG A 272 -29.10 30.48 8.21
N ASP A 273 -28.90 31.61 7.53
CA ASP A 273 -28.46 32.89 8.10
C ASP A 273 -27.04 32.85 8.71
N GLN A 274 -26.19 31.90 8.25
CA GLN A 274 -24.79 31.81 8.67
C GLN A 274 -23.97 33.04 8.21
N PRO A 275 -23.19 33.69 9.09
CA PRO A 275 -22.32 34.79 8.71
C PRO A 275 -21.29 34.37 7.66
N GLN A 276 -21.03 35.24 6.67
CA GLN A 276 -20.13 34.90 5.54
C GLN A 276 -18.70 34.55 5.99
N GLU A 277 -18.16 35.26 6.99
CA GLU A 277 -16.83 34.96 7.56
C GLU A 277 -16.77 33.57 8.19
N GLU A 278 -17.87 33.13 8.79
CA GLU A 278 -17.96 31.83 9.44
C GLU A 278 -18.14 30.71 8.42
N ILE A 279 -18.88 30.95 7.32
CA ILE A 279 -18.93 30.05 6.16
C ILE A 279 -17.51 29.87 5.61
N ASP A 280 -16.79 30.96 5.36
CA ASP A 280 -15.43 30.91 4.82
C ASP A 280 -14.47 30.16 5.76
N ARG A 281 -14.63 30.30 7.08
CA ARG A 281 -13.87 29.52 8.07
C ARG A 281 -14.21 28.04 8.03
N LEU A 282 -15.50 27.68 8.15
CA LEU A 282 -15.96 26.29 8.17
C LEU A 282 -15.58 25.55 6.88
N MET A 283 -15.62 26.25 5.75
CA MET A 283 -15.27 25.72 4.44
C MET A 283 -13.76 25.71 4.17
N HIS A 284 -12.91 26.08 5.13
CA HIS A 284 -11.46 26.00 5.01
C HIS A 284 -10.92 24.71 5.63
N MET A 285 -10.46 23.81 4.77
CA MET A 285 -9.86 22.52 5.12
C MET A 285 -8.33 22.63 5.09
N VAL A 286 -7.68 22.37 6.22
CA VAL A 286 -6.22 22.47 6.37
C VAL A 286 -5.61 21.08 6.57
N VAL A 287 -4.60 20.76 5.76
CA VAL A 287 -3.85 19.49 5.84
C VAL A 287 -2.41 19.80 6.23
N VAL A 288 -1.92 19.19 7.31
CA VAL A 288 -0.54 19.36 7.77
C VAL A 288 0.28 18.12 7.42
N GLY A 289 1.31 18.31 6.60
CA GLY A 289 2.20 17.27 6.10
C GLY A 289 2.08 17.07 4.60
N GLY A 290 3.14 17.39 3.87
CA GLY A 290 3.29 17.16 2.42
C GLY A 290 3.88 15.81 2.07
N GLY A 291 3.81 14.82 2.95
CA GLY A 291 4.07 13.41 2.61
C GLY A 291 2.94 12.80 1.77
N PRO A 292 3.09 11.54 1.30
CA PRO A 292 2.07 10.87 0.51
C PRO A 292 0.68 10.94 1.13
N THR A 293 0.55 10.65 2.44
CA THR A 293 -0.75 10.66 3.13
C THR A 293 -1.48 12.01 3.04
N GLY A 294 -0.80 13.12 3.29
CA GLY A 294 -1.43 14.45 3.25
C GLY A 294 -1.72 14.91 1.82
N VAL A 295 -0.84 14.59 0.87
CA VAL A 295 -1.07 14.88 -0.56
C VAL A 295 -2.24 14.07 -1.12
N GLU A 296 -2.30 12.77 -0.83
CA GLU A 296 -3.41 11.92 -1.28
C GLU A 296 -4.74 12.37 -0.68
N TYR A 297 -4.77 12.72 0.62
CA TYR A 297 -5.97 13.25 1.26
C TYR A 297 -6.41 14.59 0.66
N ALA A 298 -5.49 15.53 0.43
CA ALA A 298 -5.82 16.81 -0.22
C ALA A 298 -6.36 16.62 -1.64
N GLY A 299 -5.82 15.65 -2.40
CA GLY A 299 -6.32 15.26 -3.71
C GLY A 299 -7.72 14.64 -3.67
N GLU A 300 -7.96 13.69 -2.76
CA GLU A 300 -9.27 13.06 -2.55
C GLU A 300 -10.34 14.09 -2.14
N LEU A 301 -9.97 15.05 -1.27
CA LEU A 301 -10.87 16.13 -0.84
C LEU A 301 -11.22 17.08 -1.99
N HIS A 302 -10.26 17.42 -2.85
CA HIS A 302 -10.53 18.19 -4.06
C HIS A 302 -11.51 17.45 -4.98
N ASP A 303 -11.34 16.14 -5.16
CA ASP A 303 -12.23 15.39 -6.05
C ASP A 303 -13.64 15.29 -5.50
N PHE A 304 -13.77 15.09 -4.19
CA PHE A 304 -15.07 15.17 -3.52
C PHE A 304 -15.75 16.54 -3.73
N LEU A 305 -15.01 17.64 -3.65
CA LEU A 305 -15.54 18.98 -3.96
C LEU A 305 -16.12 19.04 -5.38
N ILE A 306 -15.32 18.63 -6.36
CA ILE A 306 -15.63 18.82 -7.78
C ILE A 306 -16.73 17.87 -8.25
N ASP A 307 -16.67 16.61 -7.84
CA ASP A 307 -17.53 15.55 -8.35
C ASP A 307 -18.88 15.51 -7.64
N ASP A 308 -18.90 15.78 -6.34
CA ASP A 308 -20.04 15.51 -5.46
C ASP A 308 -20.56 16.80 -4.80
N LEU A 309 -19.74 17.51 -4.02
CA LEU A 309 -20.18 18.63 -3.18
C LEU A 309 -20.86 19.75 -3.97
N LYS A 310 -20.33 20.11 -5.13
CA LYS A 310 -20.93 21.13 -6.01
C LYS A 310 -22.36 20.82 -6.46
N LYS A 311 -22.73 19.54 -6.51
CA LYS A 311 -24.08 19.11 -6.90
C LYS A 311 -25.02 19.09 -5.70
N TRP A 312 -24.51 18.81 -4.52
CA TRP A 312 -25.32 18.63 -3.31
C TRP A 312 -25.50 19.91 -2.50
N TYR A 313 -24.46 20.75 -2.41
CA TYR A 313 -24.43 22.01 -1.64
C TYR A 313 -23.92 23.17 -2.51
N PRO A 314 -24.58 23.49 -3.64
CA PRO A 314 -24.11 24.54 -4.56
C PRO A 314 -23.95 25.92 -3.90
N GLU A 315 -24.65 26.19 -2.81
CA GLU A 315 -24.64 27.46 -2.06
C GLU A 315 -23.34 27.72 -1.29
N VAL A 316 -22.62 26.67 -0.86
CA VAL A 316 -21.35 26.81 -0.11
C VAL A 316 -20.15 26.22 -0.86
N ALA A 317 -20.36 25.42 -1.91
CA ALA A 317 -19.28 24.72 -2.60
C ALA A 317 -18.17 25.64 -3.13
N ASP A 318 -18.52 26.84 -3.63
CA ASP A 318 -17.53 27.80 -4.14
C ASP A 318 -16.68 28.47 -3.03
N ARG A 319 -17.05 28.26 -1.76
CA ARG A 319 -16.28 28.71 -0.58
C ARG A 319 -15.27 27.67 -0.09
N LEU A 320 -15.31 26.43 -0.59
CA LEU A 320 -14.38 25.40 -0.14
C LEU A 320 -12.94 25.77 -0.50
N ARG A 321 -12.09 25.85 0.51
CA ARG A 321 -10.66 26.13 0.38
C ARG A 321 -9.86 24.98 0.98
N ILE A 322 -8.83 24.55 0.26
CA ILE A 322 -7.90 23.51 0.74
C ILE A 322 -6.52 24.14 0.87
N THR A 323 -5.90 24.01 2.05
CA THR A 323 -4.50 24.44 2.28
C THR A 323 -3.67 23.28 2.82
N LEU A 324 -2.61 22.94 2.11
CA LEU A 324 -1.62 21.96 2.55
C LEU A 324 -0.38 22.68 3.09
N ILE A 325 0.01 22.39 4.33
CA ILE A 325 1.15 22.97 5.03
C ILE A 325 2.28 21.95 5.11
N GLU A 326 3.47 22.31 4.65
CA GLU A 326 4.69 21.49 4.71
C GLU A 326 5.87 22.29 5.24
N ALA A 327 6.57 21.75 6.23
CA ALA A 327 7.73 22.39 6.85
C ALA A 327 8.97 22.38 5.94
N LEU A 328 9.09 21.36 5.08
CA LEU A 328 10.16 21.20 4.12
C LEU A 328 9.95 22.08 2.87
N PRO A 329 10.99 22.23 2.02
CA PRO A 329 10.89 23.06 0.83
C PRO A 329 9.89 22.60 -0.23
N ASN A 330 9.59 21.30 -0.28
CA ASN A 330 8.67 20.73 -1.28
C ASN A 330 7.83 19.61 -0.67
N VAL A 331 6.65 19.37 -1.24
CA VAL A 331 5.86 18.15 -1.01
C VAL A 331 6.55 16.93 -1.62
N LEU A 332 6.20 15.75 -1.12
CA LEU A 332 6.68 14.45 -1.59
C LEU A 332 8.21 14.39 -1.74
N PRO A 333 8.99 14.74 -0.69
CA PRO A 333 10.45 14.90 -0.80
C PRO A 333 11.21 13.61 -1.16
N ALA A 334 10.54 12.46 -1.11
CA ALA A 334 11.09 11.16 -1.52
C ALA A 334 11.02 10.91 -3.03
N PHE A 335 10.30 11.73 -3.80
CA PHE A 335 10.13 11.58 -5.24
C PHE A 335 11.12 12.44 -6.03
N SER A 336 11.33 12.10 -7.31
CA SER A 336 12.14 12.92 -8.21
C SER A 336 11.61 14.37 -8.35
N LYS A 337 12.52 15.31 -8.59
CA LYS A 337 12.20 16.75 -8.74
C LYS A 337 11.12 17.02 -9.78
N GLN A 338 11.12 16.27 -10.87
CA GLN A 338 10.12 16.39 -11.93
C GLN A 338 8.72 16.05 -11.44
N LEU A 339 8.57 14.99 -10.63
CA LEU A 339 7.27 14.60 -10.07
C LEU A 339 6.79 15.56 -8.98
N ILE A 340 7.72 16.11 -8.20
CA ILE A 340 7.42 17.18 -7.24
C ILE A 340 6.82 18.39 -7.98
N GLN A 341 7.50 18.90 -9.01
CA GLN A 341 7.02 20.03 -9.81
C GLN A 341 5.67 19.74 -10.48
N TYR A 342 5.50 18.52 -11.01
CA TYR A 342 4.23 18.09 -11.60
C TYR A 342 3.09 18.08 -10.58
N THR A 343 3.36 17.64 -9.35
CA THR A 343 2.39 17.62 -8.25
C THR A 343 2.01 19.04 -7.85
N GLU A 344 2.99 19.93 -7.63
CA GLU A 344 2.76 21.34 -7.28
C GLU A 344 1.97 22.08 -8.37
N SER A 345 2.28 21.83 -9.65
CA SER A 345 1.51 22.38 -10.78
C SER A 345 0.06 21.88 -10.77
N THR A 346 -0.14 20.57 -10.57
CA THR A 346 -1.48 19.97 -10.50
C THR A 346 -2.28 20.54 -9.34
N PHE A 347 -1.67 20.71 -8.17
CA PHE A 347 -2.33 21.28 -6.99
C PHE A 347 -2.71 22.74 -7.22
N LYS A 348 -1.84 23.51 -7.88
CA LYS A 348 -2.15 24.88 -8.29
C LYS A 348 -3.33 24.96 -9.27
N GLU A 349 -3.38 24.08 -10.27
CA GLU A 349 -4.52 23.96 -11.21
C GLU A 349 -5.82 23.63 -10.46
N ASN A 350 -5.73 22.75 -9.46
CA ASN A 350 -6.82 22.31 -8.60
C ASN A 350 -7.16 23.32 -7.48
N LYS A 351 -6.53 24.49 -7.44
CA LYS A 351 -6.71 25.53 -6.41
C LYS A 351 -6.47 25.04 -4.97
N ILE A 352 -5.55 24.09 -4.79
CA ILE A 352 -5.05 23.68 -3.50
C ILE A 352 -3.85 24.56 -3.14
N ASP A 353 -3.97 25.35 -2.07
CA ASP A 353 -2.91 26.23 -1.60
C ASP A 353 -1.81 25.40 -0.92
N VAL A 354 -0.61 25.36 -1.49
CA VAL A 354 0.54 24.66 -0.89
C VAL A 354 1.47 25.65 -0.21
N LEU A 355 1.55 25.57 1.11
CA LEU A 355 2.43 26.37 1.96
C LEU A 355 3.65 25.54 2.37
N THR A 356 4.69 25.53 1.53
CA THR A 356 5.98 24.92 1.88
C THR A 356 6.81 25.84 2.76
N ARG A 357 7.89 25.31 3.36
CA ARG A 357 8.74 26.03 4.33
C ARG A 357 7.92 26.71 5.44
N THR A 358 6.80 26.11 5.81
CA THR A 358 5.84 26.68 6.75
C THR A 358 5.60 25.66 7.85
N MET A 359 5.91 26.03 9.09
CA MET A 359 5.77 25.14 10.24
C MET A 359 4.58 25.56 11.09
N VAL A 360 3.81 24.58 11.55
CA VAL A 360 2.80 24.81 12.59
C VAL A 360 3.49 25.07 13.93
N LYS A 361 2.99 26.05 14.68
CA LYS A 361 3.51 26.46 15.99
C LYS A 361 2.53 26.25 17.12
N ASP A 362 1.25 26.35 16.82
CA ASP A 362 0.16 26.18 17.77
C ASP A 362 -1.12 25.83 17.00
N VAL A 363 -2.03 25.09 17.62
CA VAL A 363 -3.36 24.81 17.07
C VAL A 363 -4.39 25.31 18.07
N LYS A 364 -5.21 26.26 17.65
CA LYS A 364 -6.37 26.71 18.40
C LYS A 364 -7.62 26.01 17.89
N GLU A 365 -8.73 26.17 18.59
CA GLU A 365 -10.02 25.58 18.22
C GLU A 365 -10.47 25.93 16.80
N GLN A 366 -10.25 27.17 16.37
CA GLN A 366 -10.76 27.71 15.10
C GLN A 366 -9.67 28.23 14.14
N ALA A 367 -8.39 28.16 14.53
CA ALA A 367 -7.28 28.62 13.71
C ALA A 367 -5.99 27.85 13.99
N VAL A 368 -5.17 27.65 12.96
CA VAL A 368 -3.82 27.11 13.08
C VAL A 368 -2.80 28.24 12.99
N VAL A 369 -1.86 28.29 13.94
CA VAL A 369 -0.79 29.29 13.96
C VAL A 369 0.40 28.71 13.22
N VAL A 370 0.85 29.39 12.18
CA VAL A 370 1.98 28.96 11.35
C VAL A 370 3.09 30.00 11.32
N GLN A 371 4.31 29.54 11.13
CA GLN A 371 5.49 30.37 10.88
C GLN A 371 6.13 29.98 9.56
N ASP A 372 6.35 30.95 8.67
CA ASP A 372 7.02 30.70 7.39
C ASP A 372 8.55 30.86 7.46
N ALA A 373 9.20 30.72 6.30
CA ALA A 373 10.65 30.83 6.15
C ALA A 373 11.22 32.20 6.57
N ASN A 374 10.41 33.26 6.51
CA ASN A 374 10.80 34.62 6.90
C ASN A 374 10.59 34.86 8.41
N LYS A 375 10.16 33.84 9.15
CA LYS A 375 9.77 33.88 10.57
C LYS A 375 8.50 34.67 10.85
N GLU A 376 7.74 35.03 9.81
CA GLU A 376 6.45 35.69 9.99
C GLU A 376 5.44 34.69 10.54
N ILE A 377 4.69 35.11 11.56
CA ILE A 377 3.66 34.31 12.20
C ILE A 377 2.30 34.79 11.71
N ARG A 378 1.46 33.86 11.26
CA ARG A 378 0.08 34.14 10.87
C ARG A 378 -0.85 33.06 11.38
N GLU A 379 -2.10 33.45 11.58
CA GLU A 379 -3.19 32.53 11.90
C GLU A 379 -3.97 32.21 10.63
N ILE A 380 -4.26 30.93 10.44
CA ILE A 380 -5.08 30.44 9.32
C ILE A 380 -6.36 29.86 9.94
N PRO A 381 -7.51 30.51 9.78
CA PRO A 381 -8.79 29.97 10.23
C PRO A 381 -9.08 28.64 9.55
N TYR A 382 -9.73 27.70 10.23
CA TYR A 382 -10.11 26.42 9.63
C TYR A 382 -11.42 25.87 10.21
N GLY A 383 -12.10 25.03 9.43
CA GLY A 383 -13.19 24.17 9.89
C GLY A 383 -12.68 22.79 10.26
N LEU A 384 -11.86 22.20 9.39
CA LEU A 384 -11.20 20.92 9.60
C LEU A 384 -9.67 21.04 9.47
N LEU A 385 -8.95 20.51 10.46
CA LEU A 385 -7.50 20.37 10.45
C LEU A 385 -7.13 18.88 10.48
N VAL A 386 -6.47 18.40 9.43
CA VAL A 386 -5.95 17.02 9.35
C VAL A 386 -4.44 17.01 9.55
N TRP A 387 -3.99 16.29 10.58
CA TRP A 387 -2.58 16.12 10.91
C TRP A 387 -2.04 14.81 10.33
N ALA A 388 -1.35 14.90 9.20
CA ALA A 388 -0.84 13.78 8.42
C ALA A 388 0.70 13.70 8.42
N THR A 389 1.34 14.13 9.51
CA THR A 389 2.81 14.17 9.62
C THR A 389 3.32 13.58 10.94
N GLY A 390 4.53 13.04 10.87
CA GLY A 390 5.30 12.60 12.02
C GLY A 390 4.86 11.25 12.61
N ASN A 391 5.85 10.39 12.87
CA ASN A 391 5.67 9.15 13.63
C ASN A 391 6.56 9.20 14.87
N THR A 392 6.10 8.61 15.96
CA THR A 392 6.89 8.39 17.18
C THR A 392 6.67 6.99 17.73
N SER A 393 7.62 6.47 18.51
CA SER A 393 7.52 5.14 19.10
C SER A 393 6.38 5.10 20.12
N ARG A 394 5.61 4.01 20.21
CA ARG A 394 4.59 3.80 21.25
C ARG A 394 5.19 3.69 22.66
N GLN A 395 4.37 3.90 23.70
CA GLN A 395 4.79 3.79 25.10
C GLN A 395 5.44 2.44 25.43
N ILE A 396 4.79 1.31 25.08
CA ILE A 396 5.36 -0.04 25.26
C ILE A 396 6.73 -0.23 24.61
N THR A 397 7.00 0.45 23.49
CA THR A 397 8.31 0.43 22.83
C THR A 397 9.34 1.21 23.64
N ARG A 398 8.97 2.39 24.15
CA ARG A 398 9.84 3.19 25.03
C ARG A 398 10.15 2.42 26.32
N ASP A 399 9.18 1.73 26.89
CA ASP A 399 9.35 0.91 28.09
C ASP A 399 10.29 -0.27 27.88
N LEU A 400 10.15 -0.98 26.75
CA LEU A 400 11.07 -2.06 26.38
C LEU A 400 12.50 -1.54 26.16
N MET A 401 12.65 -0.39 25.49
CA MET A 401 13.96 0.25 25.32
C MET A 401 14.59 0.61 26.68
N ASN A 402 13.80 1.15 27.62
CA ASN A 402 14.28 1.51 28.96
C ASN A 402 14.77 0.28 29.74
N LYS A 403 14.09 -0.88 29.60
CA LYS A 403 14.55 -2.15 30.19
C LYS A 403 15.88 -2.66 29.61
N LEU A 404 16.23 -2.21 28.40
CA LEU A 404 17.45 -2.60 27.67
C LEU A 404 18.38 -1.39 27.43
N ALA A 405 18.33 -0.38 28.31
CA ALA A 405 18.93 0.94 28.06
C ALA A 405 20.44 0.93 27.82
N SER A 406 21.17 -0.11 28.26
CA SER A 406 22.61 -0.27 28.00
C SER A 406 22.93 -0.50 26.51
N VAL A 407 21.97 -1.04 25.75
CA VAL A 407 22.14 -1.37 24.32
C VAL A 407 21.16 -0.59 23.43
N GLN A 408 19.94 -0.35 23.91
CA GLN A 408 18.87 0.34 23.19
C GLN A 408 18.91 1.87 23.37
N THR A 409 19.98 2.49 22.87
CA THR A 409 20.25 3.94 23.09
C THR A 409 19.60 4.88 22.06
N GLN A 410 19.08 4.35 20.95
CA GLN A 410 18.56 5.15 19.86
C GLN A 410 17.09 5.56 20.09
N ARG A 411 16.82 6.86 20.20
CA ARG A 411 15.47 7.38 20.54
C ARG A 411 14.40 7.11 19.48
N ARG A 412 14.78 6.84 18.23
CA ARG A 412 13.84 6.66 17.10
C ARG A 412 13.06 5.34 17.17
N GLY A 413 13.56 4.34 17.89
CA GLY A 413 12.94 3.02 17.99
C GLY A 413 13.96 1.94 18.32
N LEU A 414 13.49 0.69 18.31
CA LEU A 414 14.28 -0.49 18.66
C LEU A 414 15.41 -0.73 17.66
N VAL A 415 16.64 -0.87 18.15
CA VAL A 415 17.82 -1.22 17.36
C VAL A 415 17.86 -2.73 17.16
N VAL A 416 17.96 -3.15 15.90
CA VAL A 416 18.02 -4.56 15.49
C VAL A 416 19.29 -4.83 14.69
N ASP A 417 19.72 -6.09 14.64
CA ASP A 417 20.80 -6.53 13.76
C ASP A 417 20.33 -6.78 12.31
N ASP A 418 21.25 -7.25 11.47
CA ASP A 418 20.97 -7.56 10.05
C ASP A 418 20.01 -8.74 9.86
N TYR A 419 19.68 -9.48 10.93
CA TYR A 419 18.71 -10.57 10.93
C TYR A 419 17.38 -10.15 11.59
N LEU A 420 17.22 -8.86 11.87
CA LEU A 420 16.06 -8.24 12.54
C LEU A 420 15.87 -8.68 14.00
N SER A 421 16.92 -9.26 14.61
CA SER A 421 16.96 -9.60 16.03
C SER A 421 17.20 -8.35 16.87
N LEU A 422 16.47 -8.20 17.97
CA LEU A 422 16.60 -7.07 18.88
C LEU A 422 17.95 -7.14 19.62
N LEU A 423 18.74 -6.07 19.54
CA LEU A 423 20.00 -6.01 20.28
C LEU A 423 19.74 -5.99 21.80
N GLY A 424 20.33 -6.95 22.52
CA GLY A 424 20.12 -7.12 23.96
C GLY A 424 18.85 -7.88 24.36
N GLY A 425 18.02 -8.31 23.39
CA GLY A 425 16.81 -9.09 23.65
C GLY A 425 16.90 -10.50 23.06
N ASP A 426 17.15 -11.52 23.90
CA ASP A 426 17.25 -12.90 23.43
C ASP A 426 15.88 -13.46 23.00
N GLY A 427 15.82 -14.03 21.80
CA GLY A 427 14.59 -14.53 21.19
C GLY A 427 13.60 -13.45 20.75
N ILE A 428 13.96 -12.17 20.80
CA ILE A 428 13.09 -11.05 20.38
C ILE A 428 13.53 -10.56 19.00
N TYR A 429 12.58 -10.46 18.08
CA TYR A 429 12.75 -9.87 16.76
C TYR A 429 11.82 -8.66 16.64
N ALA A 430 12.26 -7.59 16.01
CA ALA A 430 11.44 -6.39 15.81
C ALA A 430 11.41 -5.96 14.35
N ILE A 431 10.23 -5.59 13.85
CA ILE A 431 10.02 -5.23 12.43
C ILE A 431 9.06 -4.05 12.26
N GLY A 432 9.17 -3.37 11.12
CA GLY A 432 8.37 -2.22 10.76
C GLY A 432 8.74 -0.96 11.56
N ASP A 433 7.78 -0.05 11.68
CA ASP A 433 7.99 1.32 12.16
C ASP A 433 8.39 1.44 13.64
N CYS A 434 8.38 0.34 14.40
CA CYS A 434 8.89 0.33 15.76
C CYS A 434 10.42 0.26 15.84
N THR A 435 11.10 0.03 14.71
CA THR A 435 12.55 -0.16 14.62
C THR A 435 13.28 1.09 14.18
N ALA A 436 14.52 1.25 14.64
CA ALA A 436 15.44 2.29 14.20
C ALA A 436 16.43 1.72 13.16
N THR A 437 15.95 1.49 11.94
CA THR A 437 16.79 1.05 10.81
C THR A 437 17.17 2.21 9.89
N SER A 438 18.08 1.95 8.95
CA SER A 438 18.42 2.88 7.86
C SER A 438 17.30 3.05 6.82
N TYR A 439 16.28 2.19 6.86
CA TYR A 439 15.17 2.20 5.92
C TYR A 439 14.09 3.23 6.30
N ALA A 440 13.33 3.66 5.29
CA ALA A 440 12.18 4.52 5.51
C ALA A 440 11.03 3.74 6.19
N PRO A 441 10.29 4.35 7.13
CA PRO A 441 9.15 3.71 7.80
C PRO A 441 7.97 3.59 6.82
N THR A 442 7.92 2.48 6.08
CA THR A 442 6.95 2.27 5.00
C THR A 442 6.36 0.87 5.06
N ALA A 443 5.13 0.74 4.54
CA ALA A 443 4.47 -0.54 4.34
C ALA A 443 5.32 -1.54 3.53
N GLN A 444 6.08 -1.05 2.53
CA GLN A 444 6.94 -1.87 1.68
C GLN A 444 8.09 -2.48 2.48
N VAL A 445 8.78 -1.69 3.30
CA VAL A 445 9.85 -2.16 4.19
C VAL A 445 9.31 -3.15 5.21
N ALA A 446 8.23 -2.78 5.92
CA ALA A 446 7.62 -3.64 6.94
C ALA A 446 7.16 -5.00 6.35
N SER A 447 6.58 -4.98 5.15
CA SER A 447 6.13 -6.21 4.48
C SER A 447 7.30 -7.12 4.10
N GLN A 448 8.38 -6.56 3.54
CA GLN A 448 9.58 -7.32 3.18
C GLN A 448 10.28 -7.88 4.42
N GLN A 449 10.37 -7.09 5.50
CA GLN A 449 10.88 -7.56 6.78
C GLN A 449 10.06 -8.73 7.33
N GLY A 450 8.73 -8.66 7.25
CA GLY A 450 7.85 -9.75 7.67
C GLY A 450 8.04 -11.03 6.84
N ILE A 451 8.14 -10.93 5.50
CA ILE A 451 8.41 -12.07 4.61
C ILE A 451 9.78 -12.69 4.91
N TYR A 452 10.80 -11.84 5.04
CA TYR A 452 12.15 -12.28 5.38
C TYR A 452 12.17 -13.00 6.72
N LEU A 453 11.57 -12.42 7.76
CA LEU A 453 11.56 -12.98 9.10
C LEU A 453 10.81 -14.33 9.13
N ALA A 454 9.73 -14.47 8.37
CA ALA A 454 9.05 -15.76 8.22
C ALA A 454 9.99 -16.84 7.65
N SER A 455 10.87 -16.48 6.71
CA SER A 455 11.89 -17.41 6.17
C SER A 455 12.95 -17.78 7.21
N ILE A 456 13.31 -16.86 8.12
CA ILE A 456 14.19 -17.15 9.25
C ILE A 456 13.52 -18.13 10.21
N PHE A 457 12.26 -17.88 10.58
CA PHE A 457 11.50 -18.79 11.43
C PHE A 457 11.29 -20.16 10.79
N GLN A 458 11.11 -20.24 9.48
CA GLN A 458 11.07 -21.53 8.77
C GLN A 458 12.39 -22.30 8.94
N LYS A 459 13.54 -21.64 8.82
CA LYS A 459 14.85 -22.25 9.07
C LYS A 459 15.03 -22.66 10.53
N LEU A 460 14.59 -21.84 11.48
CA LEU A 460 14.62 -22.16 12.91
C LEU A 460 13.75 -23.38 13.25
N GLY A 461 12.54 -23.46 12.69
CA GLY A 461 11.66 -24.62 12.86
C GLY A 461 12.26 -25.89 12.25
N GLN A 462 12.85 -25.79 11.04
CA GLN A 462 13.56 -26.91 10.43
C GLN A 462 14.77 -27.36 11.25
N LYS A 463 15.53 -26.40 11.79
CA LYS A 463 16.66 -26.68 12.69
C LYS A 463 16.19 -27.47 13.91
N ALA A 464 15.17 -26.97 14.61
CA ALA A 464 14.61 -27.64 15.80
C ALA A 464 14.08 -29.05 15.49
N LYS A 465 13.40 -29.23 14.34
CA LYS A 465 12.95 -30.54 13.88
C LYS A 465 14.11 -31.51 13.64
N LEU A 466 15.16 -31.06 12.95
CA LEU A 466 16.34 -31.88 12.65
C LEU A 466 17.14 -32.19 13.92
N GLU A 467 17.21 -31.28 14.90
CA GLU A 467 17.84 -31.53 16.20
C GLU A 467 17.10 -32.62 16.98
N ARG A 468 15.76 -32.59 17.02
CA ARG A 468 14.97 -33.66 17.64
C ARG A 468 15.21 -35.01 16.94
N GLN A 469 15.14 -35.04 15.61
CA GLN A 469 15.42 -36.25 14.83
C GLN A 469 16.83 -36.79 15.06
N LEU A 470 17.84 -35.91 15.11
CA LEU A 470 19.22 -36.31 15.35
C LEU A 470 19.42 -36.91 16.75
N ASN A 471 18.77 -36.33 17.77
CA ASN A 471 18.82 -36.83 19.13
C ASN A 471 18.13 -38.19 19.26
N GLU A 472 16.98 -38.38 18.62
CA GLU A 472 16.28 -39.66 18.56
C GLU A 472 17.14 -40.75 17.89
N LEU A 473 17.70 -40.46 16.70
CA LEU A 473 18.56 -41.41 15.97
C LEU A 473 19.81 -41.81 16.77
N ARG A 474 20.42 -40.86 17.49
CA ARG A 474 21.55 -41.13 18.38
C ARG A 474 21.17 -42.00 19.57
N ALA A 475 19.97 -41.81 20.12
CA ALA A 475 19.46 -42.60 21.23
C ALA A 475 19.11 -44.04 20.83
N THR A 476 18.64 -44.26 19.59
CA THR A 476 18.20 -45.58 19.10
C THR A 476 19.31 -46.38 18.40
N SER A 477 20.58 -45.95 18.47
CA SER A 477 21.71 -46.60 17.78
C SER A 477 21.50 -46.76 16.25
N ALA A 478 20.94 -45.73 15.60
CA ALA A 478 20.68 -45.73 14.16
C ALA A 478 21.98 -45.77 13.32
N ASP A 479 21.86 -46.16 12.05
CA ASP A 479 22.96 -46.24 11.08
C ASP A 479 23.76 -44.92 11.04
N PRO A 480 25.11 -44.95 11.20
CA PRO A 480 25.97 -43.78 11.07
C PRO A 480 25.72 -42.92 9.81
N ALA A 481 25.31 -43.55 8.69
CA ALA A 481 25.00 -42.83 7.45
C ALA A 481 23.77 -41.91 7.59
N GLU A 482 22.74 -42.34 8.33
CA GLU A 482 21.53 -41.54 8.57
C GLU A 482 21.83 -40.36 9.49
N ILE A 483 22.63 -40.59 10.53
CA ILE A 483 23.11 -39.56 11.46
C ILE A 483 23.88 -38.48 10.68
N GLU A 484 24.80 -38.88 9.80
CA GLU A 484 25.57 -37.95 8.97
C GLU A 484 24.65 -37.15 8.01
N ALA A 485 23.69 -37.83 7.39
CA ALA A 485 22.74 -37.18 6.47
C ALA A 485 21.90 -36.11 7.18
N VAL A 486 21.39 -36.40 8.39
CA VAL A 486 20.63 -35.43 9.20
C VAL A 486 21.53 -34.30 9.71
N ALA A 487 22.75 -34.60 10.18
CA ALA A 487 23.71 -33.58 10.60
C ALA A 487 24.07 -32.60 9.46
N LYS A 488 24.21 -33.10 8.23
CA LYS A 488 24.46 -32.28 7.04
C LYS A 488 23.26 -31.37 6.72
N LYS A 489 22.03 -31.87 6.86
CA LYS A 489 20.81 -31.05 6.72
C LYS A 489 20.76 -29.96 7.81
N LEU A 490 21.09 -30.30 9.05
CA LEU A 490 21.11 -29.37 10.17
C LEU A 490 22.12 -28.23 9.97
N SER A 491 23.33 -28.55 9.49
CA SER A 491 24.36 -27.55 9.17
C SER A 491 23.87 -26.57 8.08
N ARG A 492 23.13 -27.06 7.08
CA ARG A 492 22.55 -26.20 6.03
C ARG A 492 21.43 -25.32 6.57
N ALA A 493 20.53 -25.87 7.38
CA ALA A 493 19.42 -25.13 8.00
C ALA A 493 19.91 -24.01 8.93
N SER A 494 21.08 -24.18 9.55
CA SER A 494 21.71 -23.19 10.43
C SER A 494 22.29 -21.97 9.71
N LYS A 495 22.42 -22.00 8.38
CA LYS A 495 22.95 -20.85 7.60
C LYS A 495 21.85 -19.83 7.33
N LEU A 496 21.89 -18.72 8.08
CA LEU A 496 21.04 -17.56 7.88
C LEU A 496 21.71 -16.57 6.91
N THR A 497 20.88 -15.79 6.21
CA THR A 497 21.32 -14.73 5.29
C THR A 497 20.78 -13.40 5.81
N PRO A 498 21.55 -12.31 5.80
CA PRO A 498 21.08 -11.02 6.33
C PRO A 498 19.97 -10.41 5.45
N PHE A 499 19.12 -9.60 6.08
CA PHE A 499 18.04 -8.87 5.43
C PHE A 499 18.59 -7.85 4.44
N HIS A 500 17.99 -7.81 3.25
CA HIS A 500 18.27 -6.80 2.25
C HIS A 500 16.96 -6.24 1.72
N TYR A 501 16.74 -4.96 1.94
CA TYR A 501 15.59 -4.26 1.38
C TYR A 501 15.76 -4.05 -0.13
N SER A 502 14.72 -4.38 -0.89
CA SER A 502 14.62 -4.07 -2.31
C SER A 502 13.57 -2.98 -2.52
N HIS A 503 14.00 -1.78 -2.92
CA HIS A 503 13.05 -0.72 -3.24
C HIS A 503 12.31 -1.04 -4.54
N GLN A 504 10.98 -1.08 -4.49
CA GLN A 504 10.10 -1.40 -5.61
C GLN A 504 9.46 -0.15 -6.24
N GLY A 505 9.91 1.04 -5.83
CA GLY A 505 9.36 2.32 -6.25
C GLY A 505 8.37 2.92 -5.26
N SER A 506 7.93 4.13 -5.59
CA SER A 506 7.02 4.96 -4.80
C SER A 506 5.85 5.44 -5.65
N LEU A 507 4.68 5.50 -5.04
CA LEU A 507 3.41 5.84 -5.68
C LEU A 507 2.66 6.86 -4.82
N ALA A 508 2.01 7.83 -5.43
CA ALA A 508 1.09 8.74 -4.74
C ALA A 508 -0.05 9.17 -5.68
N TYR A 509 -1.28 9.12 -5.19
CA TYR A 509 -2.42 9.80 -5.82
C TYR A 509 -2.31 11.32 -5.61
N ILE A 510 -2.71 12.11 -6.60
CA ILE A 510 -2.60 13.59 -6.54
C ILE A 510 -3.89 14.31 -6.96
N GLY A 511 -5.03 13.63 -6.92
CA GLY A 511 -6.33 14.19 -7.32
C GLY A 511 -6.58 14.19 -8.84
N SER A 512 -7.80 14.50 -9.23
CA SER A 512 -8.26 14.67 -10.62
C SER A 512 -7.95 13.47 -11.52
N GLU A 513 -8.10 12.24 -11.02
CA GLU A 513 -7.75 10.98 -11.72
C GLU A 513 -6.29 10.93 -12.19
N LYS A 514 -5.38 11.63 -11.49
CA LYS A 514 -3.92 11.62 -11.74
C LYS A 514 -3.19 11.00 -10.55
N ALA A 515 -2.13 10.26 -10.86
CA ALA A 515 -1.17 9.78 -9.87
C ALA A 515 0.25 10.04 -10.37
N ILE A 516 1.23 9.84 -9.49
CA ILE A 516 2.65 9.81 -9.83
C ILE A 516 3.26 8.47 -9.43
N ALA A 517 4.25 8.03 -10.22
CA ALA A 517 5.00 6.82 -10.01
C ALA A 517 6.49 7.07 -10.25
N ASP A 518 7.31 6.70 -9.26
CA ASP A 518 8.77 6.72 -9.33
C ASP A 518 9.27 5.28 -9.17
N LEU A 519 9.68 4.66 -10.28
CA LEU A 519 9.99 3.22 -10.33
C LEU A 519 11.47 2.98 -10.65
N PRO A 520 12.19 2.16 -9.86
CA PRO A 520 13.54 1.74 -10.19
C PRO A 520 13.47 0.68 -11.30
N LEU A 521 13.61 1.11 -12.56
CA LEU A 521 13.55 0.29 -13.75
C LEU A 521 14.86 0.45 -14.53
N PHE A 522 15.48 -0.68 -14.89
CA PHE A 522 16.83 -0.72 -15.48
C PHE A 522 17.89 -0.14 -14.53
N ASN A 523 18.99 0.40 -15.06
CA ASN A 523 20.05 1.04 -14.27
C ASN A 523 19.68 2.48 -13.81
N GLY A 524 18.39 2.81 -13.69
CA GLY A 524 17.91 4.15 -13.36
C GLY A 524 16.49 4.18 -12.79
N ASN A 525 15.95 5.39 -12.65
CA ASN A 525 14.59 5.61 -12.17
C ASN A 525 13.71 6.14 -13.33
N VAL A 526 12.52 5.57 -13.46
CA VAL A 526 11.49 6.01 -14.39
C VAL A 526 10.43 6.78 -13.60
N ALA A 527 10.37 8.08 -13.84
CA ALA A 527 9.37 8.99 -13.29
C ALA A 527 8.21 9.16 -14.28
N SER A 528 6.98 8.87 -13.84
CA SER A 528 5.78 9.02 -14.64
C SER A 528 4.65 9.68 -13.84
N GLY A 529 3.84 10.52 -14.49
CA GLY A 529 2.70 11.19 -13.89
C GLY A 529 1.50 11.24 -14.84
N GLY A 530 0.30 11.38 -14.29
CA GLY A 530 -0.96 11.55 -15.03
C GLY A 530 -1.85 10.31 -15.05
N GLY A 531 -2.81 10.25 -15.97
CA GLY A 531 -3.85 9.21 -15.99
C GLY A 531 -3.32 7.79 -16.23
N ALA A 532 -2.24 7.62 -17.00
CA ALA A 532 -1.60 6.31 -17.17
C ALA A 532 -0.93 5.84 -15.87
N ALA A 533 -0.29 6.75 -15.13
CA ALA A 533 0.25 6.47 -13.80
C ALA A 533 -0.87 6.16 -12.79
N MET A 534 -2.06 6.76 -12.94
CA MET A 534 -3.24 6.42 -12.14
C MET A 534 -3.73 4.98 -12.38
N LEU A 535 -3.78 4.53 -13.63
CA LEU A 535 -4.11 3.13 -13.94
C LEU A 535 -3.06 2.17 -13.35
N PHE A 536 -1.78 2.54 -13.41
CA PHE A 536 -0.72 1.77 -12.76
C PHE A 536 -0.87 1.76 -11.23
N TRP A 537 -1.16 2.89 -10.61
CA TRP A 537 -1.42 3.02 -9.17
C TRP A 537 -2.57 2.10 -8.74
N ARG A 538 -3.72 2.15 -9.42
CA ARG A 538 -4.87 1.29 -9.14
C ARG A 538 -4.50 -0.20 -9.25
N SER A 539 -3.78 -0.56 -10.32
CA SER A 539 -3.32 -1.94 -10.55
C SER A 539 -2.37 -2.43 -9.44
N ALA A 540 -1.37 -1.62 -9.09
CA ALA A 540 -0.39 -1.95 -8.05
C ALA A 540 -1.07 -2.15 -6.69
N TYR A 541 -2.00 -1.27 -6.33
CA TYR A 541 -2.70 -1.34 -5.05
C TYR A 541 -3.65 -2.55 -4.98
N ILE A 542 -4.39 -2.86 -6.05
CA ILE A 542 -5.17 -4.11 -6.13
C ILE A 542 -4.26 -5.33 -5.95
N SER A 543 -3.13 -5.37 -6.63
CA SER A 543 -2.24 -6.54 -6.61
C SER A 543 -1.64 -6.81 -5.23
N THR A 544 -1.47 -5.77 -4.41
CA THR A 544 -0.83 -5.83 -3.09
C THR A 544 -1.81 -6.10 -1.94
N LEU A 545 -3.12 -5.99 -2.16
CA LEU A 545 -4.14 -6.42 -1.19
C LEU A 545 -4.00 -7.91 -0.86
N TYR A 546 -4.20 -8.27 0.41
CA TYR A 546 -3.90 -9.61 0.92
C TYR A 546 -4.89 -10.70 0.54
N SER A 547 -6.14 -10.36 0.20
CA SER A 547 -7.21 -11.33 -0.10
C SER A 547 -7.95 -10.99 -1.39
N VAL A 548 -8.57 -12.01 -2.00
CA VAL A 548 -9.46 -11.80 -3.16
C VAL A 548 -10.67 -10.97 -2.77
N ARG A 549 -11.20 -11.17 -1.55
CA ARG A 549 -12.28 -10.36 -0.97
C ARG A 549 -11.95 -8.87 -1.03
N ASN A 550 -10.82 -8.42 -0.48
CA ASN A 550 -10.49 -6.99 -0.50
C ASN A 550 -10.35 -6.45 -1.92
N ARG A 551 -9.73 -7.22 -2.82
CA ARG A 551 -9.57 -6.82 -4.23
C ARG A 551 -10.92 -6.59 -4.89
N THR A 552 -11.86 -7.52 -4.71
CA THR A 552 -13.21 -7.40 -5.24
C THR A 552 -13.96 -6.22 -4.63
N LEU A 553 -13.84 -6.00 -3.32
CA LEU A 553 -14.52 -4.89 -2.64
C LEU A 553 -13.98 -3.53 -3.10
N VAL A 554 -12.65 -3.34 -3.16
CA VAL A 554 -12.04 -2.09 -3.65
C VAL A 554 -12.42 -1.81 -5.11
N LEU A 555 -12.41 -2.85 -5.96
CA LEU A 555 -12.88 -2.73 -7.35
C LEU A 555 -14.35 -2.34 -7.44
N ALA A 556 -15.20 -2.93 -6.60
CA ALA A 556 -16.62 -2.62 -6.54
C ALA A 556 -16.85 -1.19 -6.05
N ASP A 557 -16.11 -0.71 -5.05
CA ASP A 557 -16.21 0.65 -4.54
C ASP A 557 -15.82 1.68 -5.60
N TRP A 558 -14.69 1.48 -6.30
CA TRP A 558 -14.31 2.38 -7.40
C TRP A 558 -15.33 2.40 -8.53
N LEU A 559 -15.94 1.25 -8.83
CA LEU A 559 -17.03 1.19 -9.81
C LEU A 559 -18.30 1.90 -9.29
N LYS A 560 -18.67 1.67 -8.02
CA LYS A 560 -19.80 2.31 -7.34
C LYS A 560 -19.66 3.83 -7.41
N VAL A 561 -18.52 4.35 -6.98
CA VAL A 561 -18.24 5.80 -6.97
C VAL A 561 -18.32 6.39 -8.37
N LYS A 562 -17.80 5.69 -9.37
CA LYS A 562 -17.87 6.17 -10.75
C LYS A 562 -19.29 6.21 -11.33
N ILE A 563 -20.19 5.33 -10.88
CA ILE A 563 -21.56 5.25 -11.38
C ILE A 563 -22.50 6.15 -10.57
N PHE A 564 -22.36 6.16 -9.24
CA PHE A 564 -23.33 6.72 -8.31
C PHE A 564 -22.83 7.94 -7.52
N GLY A 565 -21.53 8.27 -7.60
CA GLY A 565 -20.90 9.24 -6.71
C GLY A 565 -20.46 8.64 -5.39
N ARG A 566 -19.85 9.46 -4.54
CA ARG A 566 -19.36 9.05 -3.20
C ARG A 566 -20.52 8.90 -2.22
N ASP A 567 -20.31 8.15 -1.14
CA ASP A 567 -21.25 8.08 -0.02
C ASP A 567 -20.59 8.62 1.25
N VAL A 568 -21.15 9.71 1.77
CA VAL A 568 -20.69 10.42 2.97
C VAL A 568 -21.79 10.50 4.03
N SER A 569 -22.82 9.66 3.92
CA SER A 569 -23.88 9.55 4.92
C SER A 569 -23.29 9.21 6.30
N ARG A 570 -23.86 9.79 7.36
CA ARG A 570 -23.44 9.60 8.76
C ARG A 570 -24.38 8.61 9.47
N GLU A 571 -23.84 7.80 10.39
CA GLU A 571 -24.60 7.04 11.39
C GLU A 571 -24.37 7.63 12.78
#